data_AF-A0A925F0W6-F1
#
_entry.id   AF-A0A925F0W6-F1
#
_cell.length_a   1.000
_cell.length_b   1.000
_cell.length_c   1.000
_cell.angle_alpha   90.00
_cell.angle_beta   90.00
_cell.angle_gamma   90.00
#
_symmetry.space_group_name_H-M   'P 1'
#
loop_
_entity.id
_entity.type
_entity.pdbx_description
1 polymer ?
#
loop_
_entity_poly.entity_id
_entity_poly.type
_entity_poly.pdbx_seq_one_letter_code
_entity_poly.pdbx_strand_id
1 'polypeptide(L)'
;MKKTVLLLLFLSAIYHSIAQSAMPDTTQPALTKEDYLEKSKNNRTGALVSLIGGGTLFMIGGIVMINDLNNSLENLFTTNETNTNDALSGALVITGSLAMLGSIPLFKAASKNKHKAYSVSFKNEPALQFQGNTVFYKPVPSLSMKIRL
;
A
#
# COMPACT_ATOMS: atom_id res chain seq x y z
N MET A 1 0.99 31.95 -14.05
CA MET A 1 -0.35 31.34 -14.10
C MET A 1 -0.32 29.81 -13.98
N LYS A 2 0.50 29.08 -14.76
CA LYS A 2 0.58 27.60 -14.64
C LYS A 2 1.00 27.13 -13.24
N LYS A 3 1.94 27.83 -12.58
CA LYS A 3 2.44 27.51 -11.23
C LYS A 3 1.40 27.73 -10.12
N THR A 4 0.56 28.76 -10.24
CA THR A 4 -0.51 29.05 -9.27
C THR A 4 -1.66 28.06 -9.37
N VAL A 5 -2.00 27.60 -10.58
CA VAL A 5 -3.00 26.54 -10.79
C VAL A 5 -2.52 25.20 -10.20
N LEU A 6 -1.25 24.85 -10.40
CA LEU A 6 -0.67 23.61 -9.86
C LEU A 6 -0.63 23.60 -8.32
N LEU A 7 -0.34 24.74 -7.69
CA LEU A 7 -0.36 24.88 -6.23
C LEU A 7 -1.77 24.71 -5.65
N LEU A 8 -2.79 25.25 -6.33
CA LEU A 8 -4.18 25.15 -5.92
C LEU A 8 -4.71 23.71 -6.04
N LEU A 9 -4.28 22.98 -7.07
CA LEU A 9 -4.60 21.56 -7.26
C LEU A 9 -3.95 20.70 -6.16
N PHE A 10 -2.69 20.94 -5.81
CA PHE A 10 -2.04 20.25 -4.68
C PHE A 10 -2.73 20.55 -3.34
N LEU A 11 -3.12 21.80 -3.08
CA LEU A 11 -3.86 22.17 -1.86
C LEU A 11 -5.21 21.46 -1.74
N SER A 12 -5.94 21.33 -2.86
CA SER A 12 -7.22 20.60 -2.87
C SER A 12 -7.05 19.11 -2.59
N ALA A 13 -5.99 18.48 -3.09
CA ALA A 13 -5.69 17.06 -2.84
C ALA A 13 -5.36 16.80 -1.37
N ILE A 14 -4.61 17.71 -0.73
CA ILE A 14 -4.28 17.64 0.70
C ILE A 14 -5.56 17.77 1.56
N TYR A 15 -6.45 18.70 1.22
CA TYR A 15 -7.72 18.90 1.94
C TYR A 15 -8.61 17.65 1.92
N HIS A 16 -8.74 16.99 0.76
CA HIS A 16 -9.55 15.77 0.64
C HIS A 16 -8.94 14.58 1.40
N SER A 17 -7.61 14.50 1.48
CA SER A 17 -6.93 13.41 2.20
C SER A 17 -7.11 13.51 3.72
N ILE A 18 -7.14 14.73 4.28
CA ILE A 18 -7.35 14.95 5.71
C ILE A 18 -8.80 14.68 6.12
N ALA A 19 -9.78 14.99 5.25
CA ALA A 19 -11.20 14.77 5.53
C ALA A 19 -11.60 13.29 5.68
N GLN A 20 -10.85 12.35 5.09
CA GLN A 20 -11.11 10.91 5.22
C GLN A 20 -10.55 10.30 6.52
N SER A 21 -9.81 11.06 7.32
CA SER A 21 -9.12 10.56 8.52
C SER A 21 -9.94 10.64 9.81
N ALA A 22 -11.14 11.22 9.77
CA ALA A 22 -11.92 11.55 10.97
C ALA A 22 -13.37 11.04 10.89
N MET A 23 -13.56 9.74 10.71
CA MET A 23 -14.80 9.08 11.12
C MET A 23 -14.46 7.82 11.92
N PRO A 24 -14.64 7.84 13.26
CA PRO A 24 -14.70 6.62 14.04
C PRO A 24 -16.06 5.98 13.73
N ASP A 25 -16.08 5.08 12.74
CA ASP A 25 -17.26 4.27 12.45
C ASP A 25 -17.65 3.49 13.71
N THR A 26 -18.77 3.90 14.29
CA THR A 26 -19.38 3.28 15.48
C THR A 26 -20.22 2.05 15.09
N THR A 27 -20.16 1.58 13.84
CA THR A 27 -20.96 0.45 13.34
C THR A 27 -20.24 -0.38 12.26
N GLN A 28 -18.91 -0.47 12.26
CA GLN A 28 -18.27 -1.44 11.35
C GLN A 28 -18.57 -2.87 11.83
N PRO A 29 -19.14 -3.74 10.98
CA PRO A 29 -19.27 -5.16 11.31
C PRO A 29 -17.88 -5.68 11.68
N ALA A 30 -17.81 -6.47 12.75
CA ALA A 30 -16.57 -7.06 13.21
C ALA A 30 -15.98 -7.92 12.08
N LEU A 31 -14.95 -7.38 11.41
CA LEU A 31 -14.27 -8.03 10.30
C LEU A 31 -13.87 -9.46 10.70
N THR A 32 -14.29 -10.42 9.87
CA THR A 32 -13.96 -11.83 10.07
C THR A 32 -12.49 -12.08 9.73
N LYS A 33 -11.97 -13.23 10.15
CA LYS A 33 -10.59 -13.64 9.82
C LYS A 33 -10.39 -13.71 8.31
N GLU A 34 -11.41 -14.21 7.61
CA GLU A 34 -11.46 -14.34 6.17
C GLU A 34 -11.32 -12.98 5.50
N ASP A 35 -12.03 -11.96 5.98
CA ASP A 35 -11.93 -10.59 5.47
C ASP A 35 -10.52 -10.00 5.65
N TYR A 36 -9.87 -10.23 6.80
CA TYR A 36 -8.50 -9.78 7.02
C TYR A 36 -7.48 -10.51 6.13
N LEU A 37 -7.68 -11.79 5.87
CA LEU A 37 -6.84 -12.57 4.96
C LEU A 37 -7.01 -12.10 3.51
N GLU A 38 -8.24 -11.88 3.07
CA GLU A 38 -8.52 -11.35 1.73
C GLU A 38 -7.92 -9.95 1.56
N LYS A 39 -8.12 -9.06 2.53
CA LYS A 39 -7.52 -7.72 2.51
C LYS A 39 -5.99 -7.76 2.51
N SER A 40 -5.38 -8.72 3.22
CA SER A 40 -3.92 -8.94 3.16
C SER A 40 -3.46 -9.40 1.77
N LYS A 41 -4.21 -10.29 1.11
CA LYS A 41 -3.88 -10.77 -0.24
C LYS A 41 -3.99 -9.63 -1.25
N ASN A 42 -5.08 -8.89 -1.25
CA ASN A 42 -5.32 -7.79 -2.19
C ASN A 42 -4.25 -6.70 -2.05
N ASN A 43 -3.92 -6.30 -0.81
CA ASN A 43 -2.85 -5.33 -0.57
C ASN A 43 -1.47 -5.84 -1.02
N ARG A 44 -1.19 -7.14 -0.83
CA ARG A 44 0.07 -7.73 -1.27
C ARG A 44 0.15 -7.80 -2.80
N THR A 45 -0.94 -8.15 -3.47
CA THR A 45 -1.01 -8.17 -4.94
C THR A 45 -0.83 -6.76 -5.49
N GLY A 46 -1.53 -5.76 -4.95
CA GLY A 46 -1.36 -4.36 -5.36
C GLY A 46 0.07 -3.86 -5.14
N ALA A 47 0.68 -4.19 -4.01
CA ALA A 47 2.08 -3.86 -3.73
C ALA A 47 3.02 -4.52 -4.76
N LEU A 48 2.81 -5.79 -5.08
CA LEU A 48 3.62 -6.54 -6.03
C LEU A 48 3.49 -5.97 -7.45
N VAL A 49 2.27 -5.66 -7.89
CA VAL A 49 2.00 -5.05 -9.19
C VAL A 49 2.67 -3.68 -9.28
N SER A 50 2.55 -2.85 -8.25
CA SER A 50 3.17 -1.51 -8.23
C SER A 50 4.70 -1.60 -8.22
N LEU A 51 5.26 -2.58 -7.50
CA LEU A 51 6.71 -2.80 -7.44
C LEU A 51 7.28 -3.31 -8.77
N ILE A 52 6.66 -4.34 -9.35
CA ILE A 52 7.11 -4.94 -10.61
C ILE A 52 6.84 -3.97 -11.77
N GLY A 53 5.63 -3.42 -11.85
CA GLY A 53 5.28 -2.44 -12.87
C GLY A 53 6.15 -1.18 -12.79
N GLY A 54 6.34 -0.65 -11.58
CA GLY A 54 7.23 0.50 -11.34
C GLY A 54 8.69 0.20 -11.69
N GLY A 55 9.19 -0.97 -11.32
CA GLY A 55 10.55 -1.41 -11.66
C GLY A 55 10.77 -1.56 -13.16
N THR A 56 9.80 -2.13 -13.88
CA THR A 56 9.85 -2.24 -15.35
C THR A 56 9.88 -0.87 -16.02
N LEU A 57 9.02 0.06 -15.59
CA LEU A 57 9.01 1.44 -16.13
C LEU A 57 10.33 2.18 -15.84
N PHE A 58 10.87 2.01 -14.63
CA PHE A 58 12.16 2.58 -14.25
C PHE A 58 13.30 2.05 -15.12
N MET A 59 13.35 0.72 -15.33
CA MET A 59 14.38 0.08 -16.14
C MET A 59 14.30 0.50 -17.61
N ILE A 60 13.09 0.49 -18.21
CA ILE A 60 12.91 0.92 -19.60
C ILE A 60 13.28 2.38 -19.77
N GLY A 61 12.79 3.26 -18.88
CA GLY A 61 13.13 4.69 -18.90
C GLY A 61 14.63 4.93 -18.76
N GLY A 62 15.30 4.19 -17.86
CA GLY A 62 16.74 4.28 -17.65
C GLY A 62 17.57 3.81 -18.86
N ILE A 63 17.18 2.71 -19.50
CA ILE A 63 17.86 2.20 -20.71
C ILE A 63 17.72 3.18 -21.87
N VAL A 64 16.51 3.70 -22.10
CA VAL A 64 16.26 4.70 -23.15
C VAL A 64 17.08 5.98 -22.88
N MET A 65 17.11 6.45 -21.64
CA MET A 65 17.90 7.62 -21.24
C MET A 65 19.40 7.42 -21.45
N ILE A 66 19.95 6.25 -21.12
CA ILE A 66 21.38 5.94 -21.34
C ILE A 66 21.72 5.82 -22.83
N ASN A 67 20.83 5.23 -23.63
CA ASN A 67 21.01 5.11 -25.08
C ASN A 67 20.93 6.47 -25.79
N ASP A 68 20.03 7.35 -25.36
CA ASP A 68 19.97 8.73 -25.86
C ASP A 68 21.21 9.52 -25.42
N LEU A 69 21.77 9.28 -24.22
CA LEU A 69 23.03 9.88 -23.77
C LEU A 69 24.24 9.48 -24.63
N ASN A 70 24.32 8.22 -25.07
CA ASN A 70 25.38 7.77 -25.98
C ASN A 70 25.29 8.45 -27.36
N ASN A 71 24.10 8.73 -27.87
CA ASN A 71 23.89 9.48 -29.11
C ASN A 71 24.01 11.01 -28.91
N SER A 72 23.85 11.49 -27.67
CA SER A 72 23.90 12.91 -27.33
C SER A 72 25.31 13.40 -27.01
N LEU A 73 26.25 12.51 -26.64
CA LEU A 73 27.67 12.87 -26.46
C LEU A 73 28.32 13.32 -27.78
N GLU A 74 27.85 12.82 -28.92
CA GLU A 74 28.24 13.28 -30.26
C GLU A 74 27.59 14.62 -30.65
N ASN A 75 26.43 14.94 -30.05
CA ASN A 75 25.67 16.18 -30.30
C ASN A 75 25.89 17.29 -29.24
N LEU A 76 26.74 17.09 -28.23
CA LEU A 76 27.13 18.14 -27.27
C LEU A 76 27.83 19.35 -27.93
N PHE A 77 28.25 19.23 -29.20
CA PHE A 77 28.77 20.33 -30.01
C PHE A 77 27.72 21.02 -30.90
N THR A 78 26.46 20.57 -30.89
CA THR A 78 25.41 21.09 -31.76
C THR A 78 24.16 21.41 -30.94
N THR A 79 24.09 22.66 -30.48
CA THR A 79 22.90 23.24 -29.86
C THR A 79 21.67 23.14 -30.76
N ASN A 80 20.53 22.81 -30.12
CA ASN A 80 19.14 22.93 -30.58
C ASN A 80 18.52 21.65 -31.15
N GLU A 81 17.97 20.80 -30.28
CA GLU A 81 16.53 20.52 -30.20
C GLU A 81 16.26 19.57 -29.02
N THR A 82 15.31 19.91 -28.14
CA THR A 82 14.87 19.01 -27.07
C THR A 82 14.07 17.88 -27.69
N ASN A 83 14.72 16.73 -27.91
CA ASN A 83 14.07 15.52 -28.39
C ASN A 83 12.94 15.11 -27.44
N THR A 84 11.75 14.86 -27.99
CA THR A 84 10.56 14.40 -27.24
C THR A 84 10.80 13.10 -26.45
N ASN A 85 11.83 12.34 -26.84
CA ASN A 85 12.23 11.07 -26.21
C ASN A 85 12.83 11.28 -24.80
N ASP A 86 13.53 12.39 -24.56
CA ASP A 86 14.12 12.72 -23.25
C ASP A 86 13.05 13.05 -22.21
N ALA A 87 12.00 13.77 -22.63
CA ALA A 87 10.88 14.09 -21.75
C ALA A 87 10.09 12.82 -21.36
N LEU A 88 9.96 11.87 -22.30
CA LEU A 88 9.26 10.60 -22.07
C LEU A 88 10.08 9.65 -21.18
N SER A 89 11.39 9.53 -21.42
CA SER A 89 12.30 8.69 -20.62
C SER A 89 12.38 9.17 -19.18
N GLY A 90 12.51 10.49 -18.97
CA GLY A 90 12.46 11.09 -17.63
C GLY A 90 11.13 10.87 -16.91
N ALA A 91 10.01 11.00 -17.62
CA ALA A 91 8.68 10.72 -17.05
C ALA A 91 8.51 9.26 -16.65
N LEU A 92 9.03 8.30 -17.43
CA LEU A 92 9.01 6.86 -17.14
C LEU A 92 9.82 6.52 -15.89
N VAL A 93 11.02 7.10 -15.75
CA VAL A 93 11.89 6.90 -14.57
C VAL A 93 11.20 7.44 -13.31
N ILE A 94 10.70 8.68 -13.35
CA ILE A 94 10.04 9.31 -12.20
C ILE A 94 8.78 8.52 -11.80
N THR A 95 7.95 8.16 -12.77
CA THR A 95 6.71 7.39 -12.51
C THR A 95 7.03 6.00 -11.97
N GLY A 96 8.05 5.34 -12.52
CA GLY A 96 8.54 4.05 -12.05
C GLY A 96 9.01 4.11 -10.59
N SER A 97 9.84 5.11 -10.25
CA SER A 97 10.32 5.32 -8.87
C SER A 97 9.18 5.60 -7.90
N LEU A 98 8.22 6.44 -8.27
CA LEU A 98 7.06 6.76 -7.42
C LEU A 98 6.17 5.51 -7.20
N ALA A 99 5.95 4.71 -8.23
CA ALA A 99 5.19 3.45 -8.12
C ALA A 99 5.89 2.44 -7.19
N MET A 100 7.22 2.36 -7.22
CA MET A 100 8.00 1.52 -6.30
C MET A 100 7.89 2.02 -4.86
N LEU A 101 8.03 3.33 -4.61
CA LEU A 101 7.89 3.90 -3.26
C LEU A 101 6.47 3.73 -2.71
N GLY A 102 5.45 3.87 -3.57
CA GLY A 102 4.04 3.63 -3.22
C GLY A 102 3.74 2.18 -2.82
N SER A 103 4.57 1.21 -3.21
CA SER A 103 4.39 -0.20 -2.83
C SER A 103 4.69 -0.47 -1.35
N ILE A 104 5.54 0.33 -0.70
CA ILE A 104 5.97 0.16 0.69
C ILE A 104 4.79 0.23 1.68
N PRO A 105 3.96 1.29 1.69
CA PRO A 105 2.80 1.35 2.59
C PRO A 105 1.79 0.21 2.33
N LEU A 106 1.65 -0.26 1.08
CA LEU A 106 0.81 -1.41 0.74
C LEU A 106 1.35 -2.72 1.33
N PHE A 107 2.66 -2.97 1.27
CA PHE A 107 3.29 -4.13 1.92
C PHE A 107 3.12 -4.10 3.44
N LYS A 108 3.28 -2.92 4.06
CA LYS A 108 3.09 -2.74 5.50
C LYS A 108 1.62 -3.00 5.90
N ALA A 109 0.67 -2.49 5.13
CA ALA A 109 -0.76 -2.73 5.34
C ALA A 109 -1.11 -4.22 5.18
N ALA A 110 -0.55 -4.90 4.18
CA ALA A 110 -0.70 -6.34 3.99
C ALA A 110 -0.18 -7.13 5.21
N SER A 111 1.02 -6.81 5.70
CA SER A 111 1.59 -7.43 6.90
C SER A 111 0.72 -7.21 8.13
N LYS A 112 0.25 -5.98 8.37
CA LYS A 112 -0.63 -5.67 9.50
C LYS A 112 -1.94 -6.47 9.44
N ASN A 113 -2.56 -6.60 8.26
CA ASN A 113 -3.78 -7.38 8.10
C ASN A 113 -3.55 -8.88 8.29
N LYS A 114 -2.41 -9.40 7.82
CA LYS A 114 -1.98 -10.78 8.09
C LYS A 114 -1.84 -11.03 9.59
N HIS A 115 -1.16 -10.14 10.32
CA HIS A 115 -1.04 -10.26 11.79
C HIS A 115 -2.40 -10.19 12.49
N LYS A 116 -3.31 -9.31 12.06
CA LYS A 116 -4.67 -9.25 12.59
C LYS A 116 -5.45 -10.54 12.37
N ALA A 117 -5.34 -11.15 11.18
CA ALA A 117 -5.96 -12.44 10.91
C ALA A 117 -5.43 -13.58 11.82
N TYR A 118 -4.17 -13.52 12.24
CA TYR A 118 -3.61 -14.48 13.21
C TYR A 118 -4.01 -14.18 14.65
N SER A 119 -4.08 -12.91 15.06
CA SER A 119 -4.42 -12.52 16.43
C SER A 119 -5.91 -12.72 16.79
N VAL A 120 -6.80 -12.83 15.79
CA VAL A 120 -8.24 -13.06 16.01
C VAL A 120 -8.56 -14.53 16.36
N SER A 121 -7.55 -15.40 16.48
CA SER A 121 -7.76 -16.82 16.85
C SER A 121 -8.00 -17.08 18.34
N PHE A 122 -7.96 -16.06 19.21
CA PHE A 122 -8.39 -16.22 20.61
C PHE A 122 -9.91 -16.14 20.65
N LYS A 123 -10.56 -17.31 20.63
CA LYS A 123 -11.99 -17.38 20.84
C LYS A 123 -12.20 -17.24 22.34
N ASN A 124 -12.95 -16.23 22.78
CA ASN A 124 -13.36 -16.16 24.17
C ASN A 124 -14.44 -17.21 24.38
N GLU A 125 -14.10 -18.29 25.05
CA GLU A 125 -15.08 -19.29 25.44
C GLU A 125 -15.57 -18.99 26.87
N PRO A 126 -16.88 -19.14 27.12
CA PRO A 126 -17.42 -18.95 28.44
C PRO A 126 -16.93 -20.10 29.33
N ALA A 127 -16.00 -19.80 30.24
CA ALA A 127 -15.58 -20.73 31.27
C ALA A 127 -16.36 -20.46 32.55
N LEU A 128 -16.76 -21.54 33.23
CA LEU A 128 -17.34 -21.47 34.56
C LEU A 128 -16.23 -21.07 35.54
N GLN A 129 -16.41 -19.94 36.23
CA GLN A 129 -15.56 -19.54 37.34
C GLN A 129 -16.40 -19.41 38.61
N PHE A 130 -15.84 -19.90 39.72
CA PHE A 130 -16.40 -19.73 41.05
C PHE A 130 -15.91 -18.39 41.61
N GLN A 131 -16.84 -17.49 41.93
CA GLN A 131 -16.54 -16.25 42.64
C GLN A 131 -17.46 -16.16 43.85
N GLY A 132 -16.92 -16.47 45.03
CA GLY A 132 -17.70 -16.62 46.26
C GLY A 132 -18.58 -17.87 46.24
N ASN A 133 -19.85 -17.74 46.65
CA ASN A 133 -20.85 -18.82 46.68
C ASN A 133 -21.66 -18.94 45.38
N THR A 134 -21.26 -18.25 44.32
CA THR A 134 -22.01 -18.13 43.06
C THR A 134 -21.16 -18.47 41.86
N VAL A 135 -21.79 -19.09 40.87
CA VAL A 135 -21.17 -19.52 39.61
C VAL A 135 -21.48 -18.48 38.53
N PHE A 136 -20.44 -17.91 37.92
CA PHE A 136 -20.59 -16.96 36.81
C PHE A 136 -19.80 -17.41 35.59
N TYR A 137 -20.36 -17.16 34.40
CA TYR A 137 -19.66 -17.35 33.14
C TYR A 137 -18.74 -16.14 32.90
N LYS A 138 -17.43 -16.37 32.93
CA LYS A 138 -16.46 -15.34 32.57
C LYS A 138 -15.86 -15.68 31.20
N PRO A 139 -15.83 -14.73 30.26
CA PRO A 139 -15.11 -14.95 29.01
C PRO A 139 -13.62 -15.07 29.32
N VAL A 140 -13.04 -16.23 29.02
CA VAL A 140 -11.60 -16.46 29.09
C VAL A 140 -11.05 -16.66 27.69
N PRO A 141 -9.87 -16.10 27.36
CA PRO A 141 -9.25 -16.34 26.07
C PRO A 141 -8.86 -17.81 25.98
N SER A 142 -9.50 -18.58 25.08
CA SER A 142 -9.16 -19.98 24.84
C SER A 142 -8.55 -20.17 23.46
N LEU A 143 -7.65 -21.15 23.37
CA LEU A 143 -7.01 -21.57 22.12
C LEU A 143 -7.72 -22.85 21.63
N SER A 144 -8.63 -22.69 20.67
CA SER A 144 -9.38 -23.83 20.13
C SER A 144 -8.63 -24.46 18.95
N MET A 145 -8.23 -25.73 19.07
CA MET A 145 -7.61 -26.52 18.01
C MET A 145 -8.58 -27.61 17.55
N LYS A 146 -8.99 -27.59 16.28
CA LYS A 146 -9.85 -28.61 15.69
C LYS A 146 -9.01 -29.69 15.00
N ILE A 147 -8.87 -30.85 15.63
CA ILE A 147 -8.26 -32.04 15.02
C ILE A 147 -9.34 -32.78 14.22
N ARG A 148 -9.09 -33.02 12.93
CA ARG A 148 -9.90 -33.93 12.12
C ARG A 148 -9.20 -35.30 12.14
N LEU A 149 -9.89 -36.31 12.67
CA LEU A 149 -9.54 -37.72 12.53
C LEU A 149 -10.03 -38.24 11.19
#